data_AF-A0A661Q6P4-F1
#
_entry.id   AF-A0A661Q6P4-F1
#
_cell.length_a   1.000
_cell.length_b   1.000
_cell.length_c   1.000
_cell.angle_alpha   90.00
_cell.angle_beta   90.00
_cell.angle_gamma   90.00
#
_symmetry.space_group_name_H-M   'P 1'
#
loop_
_entity.id
_entity.type
_entity.pdbx_description
1 polymer ?
#
loop_
_entity_poly.entity_id
_entity_poly.type
_entity_poly.pdbx_seq_one_letter_code
_entity_poly.pdbx_strand_id
1 'polypeptide(L)'
;MQKILFLLLVVVFSGVTVQGATYSCRDNQGQLHMTDNLQSLPPECLGRTNTIQGEGSDNLSFVADQENSQDSGADFQNVVNDAAQKQKLRKEWLDNLMPRVERAVAQYRQAAALMYNTTRSGRLTYREDMTRAREQKQQALAEKQKILAEIAGPAVSRKDRGIIASKLDEIKD
;
A
#
# COMPACT_ATOMS: atom_id res chain seq x y z
N MET A 1 -12.51 30.82 29.82
CA MET A 1 -12.56 29.94 28.62
C MET A 1 -11.20 29.80 27.94
N GLN A 2 -10.11 29.60 28.69
CA GLN A 2 -8.75 29.52 28.15
C GLN A 2 -8.12 28.13 28.31
N LYS A 3 -8.66 27.32 29.25
CA LYS A 3 -8.20 25.95 29.53
C LYS A 3 -8.72 24.91 28.52
N ILE A 4 -9.85 25.17 27.85
CA ILE A 4 -10.44 24.26 26.86
C ILE A 4 -9.68 24.35 25.52
N LEU A 5 -9.14 25.53 25.19
CA LEU A 5 -8.39 25.75 23.96
C LEU A 5 -7.05 24.99 23.95
N PHE A 6 -6.39 24.84 25.11
CA PHE A 6 -5.13 24.12 25.23
C PHE A 6 -5.28 22.60 25.06
N LEU A 7 -6.42 22.04 25.46
CA LEU A 7 -6.68 20.60 25.37
C LEU A 7 -6.98 20.16 23.93
N LEU A 8 -7.57 21.03 23.10
CA LEU A 8 -7.78 20.79 21.67
C LEU A 8 -6.49 20.87 20.84
N LEU A 9 -5.50 21.66 21.29
CA LEU A 9 -4.25 21.85 20.54
C LEU A 9 -3.28 20.67 20.69
N VAL A 10 -3.34 19.93 21.81
CA VAL A 10 -2.48 18.75 22.05
C VAL A 10 -2.92 17.52 21.25
N VAL A 11 -4.22 17.38 20.94
CA VAL A 11 -4.76 16.23 20.19
C VAL A 11 -4.46 16.32 18.69
N VAL A 12 -4.22 17.52 18.14
CA VAL A 12 -3.93 17.72 16.71
C VAL A 12 -2.48 17.35 16.34
N PHE A 13 -1.55 17.33 17.30
CA PHE A 13 -0.13 17.03 17.04
C PHE A 13 0.28 15.56 17.27
N SER A 14 -0.61 14.70 17.76
CA SER A 14 -0.27 13.30 18.10
C SER A 14 -0.29 12.34 16.89
N GLY A 15 -0.61 12.82 15.69
CA GLY A 15 -0.91 11.98 14.53
C GLY A 15 0.22 11.72 13.53
N VAL A 16 1.42 12.25 13.75
CA VAL A 16 2.56 11.98 12.85
C VAL A 16 3.17 10.63 13.20
N THR A 17 2.55 9.56 12.70
CA THR A 17 3.20 8.25 12.64
C THR A 17 4.33 8.35 11.61
N VAL A 18 5.51 8.74 12.08
CA VAL A 18 6.74 8.56 11.30
C VAL A 18 6.90 7.05 11.17
N GLN A 19 6.47 6.50 10.04
CA GLN A 19 6.78 5.13 9.64
C GLN A 19 8.28 5.09 9.34
N GLY A 20 9.09 5.06 10.39
CA GLY A 20 10.51 4.80 10.30
C GLY A 20 10.69 3.37 9.82
N ALA A 21 11.40 3.19 8.71
CA ALA A 21 11.85 1.88 8.32
C ALA A 21 12.86 1.41 9.38
N THR A 22 12.51 0.37 10.14
CA THR A 22 13.44 -0.25 11.08
C THR A 22 14.23 -1.32 10.35
N TYR A 23 15.55 -1.21 10.42
CA TYR A 23 16.49 -2.15 9.86
C TYR A 23 17.04 -3.02 11.00
N SER A 24 17.03 -4.33 10.79
CA SER A 24 17.64 -5.29 11.72
C SER A 24 18.77 -6.04 11.05
N CYS A 25 19.85 -6.23 11.79
CA CYS A 25 20.97 -7.06 11.38
C CYS A 25 21.46 -7.86 12.58
N ARG A 26 21.90 -9.09 12.34
CA ARG A 26 22.53 -9.91 13.36
C ARG A 26 24.03 -9.93 13.11
N ASP A 27 24.81 -9.53 14.10
CA ASP A 27 26.26 -9.57 13.98
C ASP A 27 26.80 -11.00 14.09
N ASN A 28 28.12 -11.15 13.89
CA ASN A 28 28.82 -12.43 13.97
C ASN A 28 28.86 -13.03 15.39
N GLN A 29 28.49 -12.26 16.41
CA GLN A 29 28.35 -12.71 17.80
C GLN A 29 26.90 -13.10 18.12
N GLY A 30 25.99 -13.03 17.13
CA GLY A 30 24.58 -13.33 17.29
C GLY A 30 23.76 -12.21 17.93
N GLN A 31 24.33 -11.02 18.16
CA GLN A 31 23.60 -9.88 18.71
C GLN A 31 22.75 -9.23 17.63
N LEU A 32 21.52 -8.87 18.00
CA LEU A 32 20.58 -8.21 17.11
C LEU A 32 20.74 -6.70 17.23
N HIS A 33 21.18 -6.07 16.15
CA HIS A 33 21.23 -4.63 15.99
C HIS A 33 19.94 -4.19 15.30
N MET A 34 19.24 -3.24 15.91
CA MET A 34 18.04 -2.62 15.35
C MET A 34 18.21 -1.11 15.33
N THR A 35 17.96 -0.51 14.18
CA THR A 35 18.06 0.95 14.02
C THR A 35 17.04 1.45 13.01
N ASP A 36 16.62 2.70 13.17
CA ASP A 36 15.83 3.46 12.21
C ASP A 36 16.70 4.13 11.12
N ASN A 37 18.04 4.07 11.26
CA ASN A 37 19.00 4.63 10.33
C ASN A 37 20.00 3.56 9.85
N LEU A 38 19.90 3.16 8.58
CA LEU A 38 20.78 2.16 7.97
C LEU A 38 22.28 2.49 8.14
N GLN A 39 22.67 3.77 8.12
CA GLN A 39 24.07 4.21 8.26
C GLN A 39 24.63 4.05 9.68
N SER A 40 23.78 3.80 10.66
CA SER A 40 24.18 3.55 12.05
C SER A 40 24.37 2.07 12.37
N LEU A 41 24.11 1.18 11.40
CA LEU A 41 24.40 -0.24 11.58
C LEU A 41 25.91 -0.48 11.67
N PRO A 42 26.34 -1.50 12.43
CA PRO A 42 27.74 -1.89 12.49
C PRO A 42 28.32 -2.17 11.09
N PRO A 43 29.61 -1.94 10.85
CA PRO A 43 30.23 -2.15 9.55
C PRO A 43 30.13 -3.59 9.05
N GLU A 44 30.06 -4.61 9.93
CA GLU A 44 29.75 -5.99 9.53
C GLU A 44 28.35 -6.14 8.89
N CYS A 45 27.40 -5.32 9.31
CA CYS A 45 26.03 -5.26 8.77
C CYS A 45 25.91 -4.39 7.52
N LEU A 46 26.95 -3.60 7.21
CA LEU A 46 27.02 -2.71 6.05
C LEU A 46 27.63 -3.40 4.81
N GLY A 47 27.70 -4.74 4.80
CA GLY A 47 28.10 -5.53 3.63
C GLY A 47 29.52 -6.09 3.69
N ARG A 48 29.85 -6.86 4.73
CA ARG A 48 30.96 -7.83 4.69
C ARG A 48 30.48 -9.20 5.16
N THR A 49 30.48 -10.16 4.25
CA THR A 49 30.07 -11.54 4.49
C THR A 49 31.03 -12.28 5.40
N ASN A 50 30.55 -12.81 6.52
CA ASN A 50 31.06 -14.07 7.06
C ASN A 50 30.10 -15.19 6.65
N THR A 51 30.64 -16.23 6.03
CA THR A 51 29.94 -17.49 5.78
C THR A 51 29.60 -18.14 7.12
N ILE A 52 28.36 -17.99 7.58
CA ILE A 52 27.82 -18.81 8.66
C ILE A 52 27.18 -20.04 8.01
N GLN A 53 27.81 -21.19 8.22
CA GLN A 53 27.30 -22.50 7.85
C GLN A 53 26.05 -22.76 8.71
N GLY A 54 24.87 -22.66 8.09
CA GLY A 54 23.59 -22.78 8.79
C GLY A 54 23.27 -24.22 9.15
N GLU A 55 23.34 -24.54 10.43
CA GLU A 55 22.70 -25.69 11.04
C GLU A 55 21.48 -25.18 11.85
N GLY A 56 20.28 -25.71 11.56
CA GLY A 56 19.20 -25.75 12.53
C GLY A 56 18.17 -24.60 12.56
N SER A 57 17.04 -24.88 11.91
CA SER A 57 15.65 -24.71 12.38
C SER A 57 15.02 -23.32 12.59
N ASP A 58 13.94 -23.16 11.82
CA ASP A 58 12.59 -22.80 12.24
C ASP A 58 12.19 -21.33 12.43
N ASN A 59 11.31 -20.93 11.50
CA ASN A 59 10.15 -20.06 11.70
C ASN A 59 10.40 -18.59 12.09
N LEU A 60 10.39 -17.71 11.08
CA LEU A 60 9.34 -16.70 10.81
C LEU A 60 9.90 -15.52 10.00
N SER A 61 9.05 -15.00 9.11
CA SER A 61 9.21 -13.83 8.22
C SER A 61 9.86 -14.12 6.87
N PHE A 62 9.04 -13.98 5.82
CA PHE A 62 9.45 -13.83 4.43
C PHE A 62 10.46 -12.68 4.31
N VAL A 63 11.75 -12.99 4.39
CA VAL A 63 12.78 -12.25 3.67
C VAL A 63 12.72 -12.80 2.25
N ALA A 64 12.63 -11.91 1.25
CA ALA A 64 12.68 -12.31 -0.15
C ALA A 64 13.89 -13.23 -0.36
N ASP A 65 13.71 -14.33 -1.11
CA ASP A 65 14.82 -15.17 -1.55
C ASP A 65 15.90 -14.26 -2.14
N GLN A 66 16.98 -14.08 -1.37
CA GLN A 66 18.14 -13.34 -1.81
C GLN A 66 18.78 -14.21 -2.89
N GLU A 67 18.50 -13.92 -4.16
CA GLU A 67 19.42 -14.28 -5.22
C GLU A 67 20.80 -13.78 -4.79
N ASN A 68 21.71 -14.73 -4.62
CA ASN A 68 23.08 -14.55 -4.16
C ASN A 68 23.77 -13.39 -4.90
N SER A 69 23.68 -12.16 -4.37
CA SER A 69 24.52 -11.07 -4.81
C SER A 69 25.79 -11.13 -3.96
N GLN A 70 26.82 -11.74 -4.53
CA GLN A 70 28.16 -11.85 -3.98
C GLN A 70 28.93 -10.51 -3.96
N ASP A 71 28.28 -9.38 -4.28
CA ASP A 71 28.97 -8.12 -4.56
C ASP A 71 28.92 -7.18 -3.36
N SER A 72 30.04 -7.13 -2.64
CA SER A 72 30.28 -6.20 -1.52
C SER A 72 30.89 -4.89 -2.01
N GLY A 73 30.39 -3.75 -1.52
CA GLY A 73 30.89 -2.41 -1.86
C GLY A 73 29.85 -1.49 -2.53
N ALA A 74 30.30 -0.60 -3.43
CA ALA A 74 29.44 0.39 -4.11
C ALA A 74 28.22 -0.25 -4.81
N ASP A 75 28.32 -1.50 -5.25
CA ASP A 75 27.23 -2.23 -5.88
C ASP A 75 26.11 -2.60 -4.89
N PHE A 76 26.44 -2.92 -3.63
CA PHE A 76 25.44 -3.10 -2.58
C PHE A 76 24.69 -1.79 -2.30
N GLN A 77 25.42 -0.67 -2.18
CA GLN A 77 24.80 0.64 -1.99
C GLN A 77 23.89 1.02 -3.17
N ASN A 78 24.30 0.69 -4.40
CA ASN A 78 23.50 0.90 -5.60
C ASN A 78 22.22 0.04 -5.58
N VAL A 79 22.32 -1.23 -5.19
CA VAL A 79 21.16 -2.14 -5.06
C VAL A 79 20.18 -1.64 -4.00
N VAL A 80 20.67 -1.20 -2.84
CA VAL A 80 19.82 -0.64 -1.77
C VAL A 80 19.14 0.65 -2.22
N ASN A 81 19.88 1.55 -2.88
CA ASN A 81 19.33 2.80 -3.40
C ASN A 81 18.26 2.55 -4.49
N ASP A 82 18.51 1.62 -5.40
CA ASP A 82 17.55 1.21 -6.44
C ASP A 82 16.29 0.57 -5.82
N ALA A 83 16.44 -0.30 -4.81
CA ALA A 83 15.33 -0.87 -4.07
C ALA A 83 14.50 0.21 -3.34
N ALA A 84 15.15 1.17 -2.69
CA ALA A 84 14.49 2.28 -2.02
C ALA A 84 13.73 3.18 -3.03
N GLN A 85 14.33 3.45 -4.19
CA GLN A 85 13.69 4.23 -5.25
C GLN A 85 12.47 3.49 -5.83
N LYS A 86 12.59 2.20 -6.12
CA LYS A 86 11.46 1.36 -6.57
C LYS A 86 10.34 1.32 -5.53
N GLN A 87 10.68 1.23 -4.25
CA GLN A 87 9.69 1.27 -3.17
C GLN A 87 8.97 2.62 -3.09
N LYS A 88 9.72 3.72 -3.22
CA LYS A 88 9.15 5.08 -3.23
C LYS A 88 8.19 5.27 -4.42
N LEU A 89 8.61 4.90 -5.62
CA LEU A 89 7.77 4.97 -6.82
C LEU A 89 6.51 4.11 -6.68
N ARG A 90 6.64 2.91 -6.12
CA ARG A 90 5.49 2.03 -5.83
C ARG A 90 4.53 2.66 -4.83
N LYS A 91 5.04 3.29 -3.77
CA LYS A 91 4.23 3.96 -2.76
C LYS A 91 3.47 5.14 -3.38
N GLU A 92 4.16 6.03 -4.10
CA GLU A 92 3.54 7.17 -4.77
C GLU A 92 2.47 6.73 -5.79
N TRP A 93 2.74 5.66 -6.53
CA TRP A 93 1.77 5.08 -7.45
C TRP A 93 0.53 4.53 -6.73
N LEU A 94 0.71 3.79 -5.63
CA LEU A 94 -0.41 3.27 -4.81
C LEU A 94 -1.22 4.41 -4.17
N ASP A 95 -0.54 5.45 -3.67
CA ASP A 95 -1.18 6.62 -3.05
C ASP A 95 -2.05 7.40 -4.06
N ASN A 96 -1.73 7.33 -5.35
CA ASN A 96 -2.57 7.88 -6.41
C ASN A 96 -3.71 6.93 -6.82
N LEU A 97 -3.43 5.64 -6.92
CA LEU A 97 -4.40 4.68 -7.45
C LEU A 97 -5.50 4.32 -6.44
N MET A 98 -5.16 4.14 -5.17
CA MET A 98 -6.11 3.71 -4.15
C MET A 98 -7.31 4.67 -3.97
N PRO A 99 -7.13 6.00 -3.92
CA PRO A 99 -8.25 6.93 -3.90
C PRO A 99 -9.18 6.81 -5.11
N ARG A 100 -8.66 6.46 -6.29
CA ARG A 100 -9.49 6.23 -7.49
C ARG A 100 -10.33 4.97 -7.36
N VAL A 101 -9.75 3.89 -6.85
CA VAL A 101 -10.46 2.64 -6.54
C VAL A 101 -11.60 2.91 -5.57
N GLU A 102 -11.31 3.59 -4.46
CA GLU A 102 -12.30 3.90 -3.42
C GLU A 102 -13.42 4.78 -3.95
N ARG A 103 -13.10 5.77 -4.79
CA ARG A 103 -14.09 6.63 -5.44
C ARG A 103 -15.00 5.84 -6.38
N ALA A 104 -14.45 4.95 -7.20
CA ALA A 104 -15.24 4.13 -8.12
C ALA A 104 -16.20 3.21 -7.35
N VAL A 105 -15.71 2.56 -6.28
CA VAL A 105 -16.54 1.70 -5.41
C VAL A 105 -17.64 2.52 -4.73
N ALA A 106 -17.32 3.69 -4.18
CA ALA A 106 -18.30 4.56 -3.53
C ALA A 106 -19.38 5.04 -4.50
N GLN A 107 -19.00 5.48 -5.71
CA GLN A 107 -19.93 5.89 -6.76
C GLN A 107 -20.87 4.74 -7.15
N TYR A 108 -20.33 3.53 -7.33
CA TYR A 108 -21.13 2.35 -7.62
C TYR A 108 -22.14 2.04 -6.50
N ARG A 109 -21.69 2.02 -5.24
CA ARG A 109 -22.56 1.75 -4.08
C ARG A 109 -23.69 2.79 -3.98
N GLN A 110 -23.37 4.07 -4.18
CA GLN A 110 -24.36 5.15 -4.17
C GLN A 110 -25.39 4.98 -5.28
N ALA A 111 -24.94 4.70 -6.51
CA ALA A 111 -25.81 4.44 -7.65
C ALA A 111 -26.74 3.23 -7.40
N ALA A 112 -26.19 2.12 -6.92
CA ALA A 112 -26.94 0.91 -6.61
C ALA A 112 -28.00 1.16 -5.53
N ALA A 113 -27.64 1.89 -4.46
CA ALA A 113 -28.58 2.25 -3.40
C ALA A 113 -29.71 3.16 -3.90
N LEU A 114 -29.39 4.15 -4.74
CA LEU A 114 -30.38 5.04 -5.34
C LEU A 114 -31.35 4.25 -6.23
N MET A 115 -30.84 3.37 -7.09
CA MET A 115 -31.67 2.50 -7.94
C MET A 115 -32.59 1.60 -7.14
N TYR A 116 -32.07 0.98 -6.07
CA TYR A 116 -32.85 0.12 -5.18
C TYR A 116 -33.98 0.90 -4.48
N ASN A 117 -33.67 2.05 -3.90
CA ASN A 117 -34.63 2.89 -3.18
C ASN A 117 -35.71 3.45 -4.10
N THR A 118 -35.35 3.87 -5.31
CA THR A 118 -36.33 4.32 -6.29
C THR A 118 -37.28 3.19 -6.69
N THR A 119 -36.75 2.01 -7.00
CA THR A 119 -37.55 0.85 -7.39
C THR A 119 -38.55 0.48 -6.29
N ARG A 120 -38.12 0.53 -5.03
CA ARG A 120 -38.97 0.23 -3.87
C ARG A 120 -40.05 1.28 -3.61
N SER A 121 -39.78 2.56 -3.88
CA SER A 121 -40.72 3.64 -3.55
C SER A 121 -41.84 3.83 -4.59
N GLY A 122 -41.71 3.26 -5.80
CA GLY A 122 -42.76 3.22 -6.81
C GLY A 122 -43.20 4.59 -7.37
N ARG A 123 -42.44 5.66 -7.10
CA ARG A 123 -42.80 7.04 -7.49
C ARG A 123 -42.26 7.41 -8.87
N LEU A 124 -43.13 7.96 -9.72
CA LEU A 124 -42.84 8.39 -11.10
C LEU A 124 -41.85 9.56 -11.23
N THR A 125 -41.65 10.36 -10.17
CA THR A 125 -40.73 11.52 -10.14
C THR A 125 -39.25 11.16 -10.21
N TYR A 126 -38.89 9.88 -10.21
CA TYR A 126 -37.51 9.41 -10.17
C TYR A 126 -36.91 9.00 -11.51
N ARG A 127 -37.55 9.30 -12.66
CA ARG A 127 -36.96 8.97 -13.97
C ARG A 127 -35.58 9.61 -14.17
N GLU A 128 -35.43 10.86 -13.77
CA GLU A 128 -34.14 11.57 -13.83
C GLU A 128 -33.12 10.97 -12.86
N ASP A 129 -33.52 10.71 -11.61
CA ASP A 129 -32.65 10.09 -10.60
C ASP A 129 -32.19 8.68 -11.00
N MET A 130 -33.07 7.88 -11.61
CA MET A 130 -32.71 6.56 -12.15
C MET A 130 -31.76 6.66 -13.33
N THR A 131 -31.93 7.68 -14.17
CA THR A 131 -31.02 7.92 -15.30
C THR A 131 -29.64 8.30 -14.78
N ARG A 132 -29.58 9.25 -13.84
CA ARG A 132 -28.34 9.65 -13.16
C ARG A 132 -27.67 8.48 -12.44
N ALA A 133 -28.43 7.64 -11.74
CA ALA A 133 -27.89 6.47 -11.06
C ALA A 133 -27.30 5.46 -12.05
N ARG A 134 -27.96 5.23 -13.19
CA ARG A 134 -27.42 4.37 -14.26
C ARG A 134 -26.13 4.93 -14.85
N GLU A 135 -26.08 6.24 -15.11
CA GLU A 135 -24.86 6.90 -15.59
C GLU A 135 -23.71 6.76 -14.60
N GLN A 136 -23.97 6.99 -13.30
CA GLN A 136 -22.97 6.81 -12.25
C GLN A 136 -22.50 5.34 -12.15
N LYS A 137 -23.42 4.36 -12.26
CA LYS A 137 -23.07 2.94 -12.31
C LYS A 137 -22.14 2.65 -13.49
N GLN A 138 -22.47 3.15 -14.68
CA GLN A 138 -21.67 2.96 -15.90
C GLN A 138 -20.29 3.63 -15.80
N GLN A 139 -20.21 4.82 -15.23
CA GLN A 139 -18.94 5.50 -14.98
C GLN A 139 -18.05 4.69 -14.03
N ALA A 140 -18.61 4.16 -12.95
CA ALA A 140 -17.87 3.31 -12.02
C ALA A 140 -17.36 2.02 -12.66
N LEU A 141 -18.18 1.39 -13.53
CA LEU A 141 -17.78 0.22 -14.31
C LEU A 141 -16.66 0.53 -15.32
N ALA A 142 -16.75 1.65 -16.01
CA ALA A 142 -15.70 2.10 -16.92
C ALA A 142 -14.40 2.41 -16.17
N GLU A 143 -14.47 3.05 -15.01
CA GLU A 143 -13.29 3.33 -14.17
C GLU A 143 -12.69 2.03 -13.61
N LYS A 144 -13.52 1.05 -13.21
CA LYS A 144 -13.06 -0.30 -12.85
C LYS A 144 -12.21 -0.91 -13.97
N GLN A 145 -12.70 -0.91 -15.21
CA GLN A 145 -11.96 -1.48 -16.34
C GLN A 145 -10.64 -0.75 -16.60
N LYS A 146 -10.63 0.59 -16.51
CA LYS A 146 -9.40 1.39 -16.66
C LYS A 146 -8.37 1.04 -15.59
N ILE A 147 -8.79 0.94 -14.33
CA ILE A 147 -7.89 0.58 -13.23
C ILE A 147 -7.37 -0.85 -13.41
N LEU A 148 -8.23 -1.81 -13.79
CA LEU A 148 -7.81 -3.18 -14.06
C LEU A 148 -6.78 -3.27 -15.19
N ALA A 149 -6.93 -2.46 -16.25
CA ALA A 149 -5.95 -2.37 -17.32
C ALA A 149 -4.62 -1.73 -16.84
N GLU A 150 -4.68 -0.69 -16.01
CA GLU A 150 -3.49 -0.02 -15.45
C GLU A 150 -2.68 -0.97 -14.57
N ILE A 151 -3.35 -1.80 -13.75
CA ILE A 151 -2.66 -2.74 -12.86
C ILE A 151 -2.21 -4.03 -13.54
N ALA A 152 -2.64 -4.31 -14.78
CA ALA A 152 -2.24 -5.50 -15.52
C ALA A 152 -0.76 -5.47 -15.95
N GLY A 153 -0.12 -4.29 -15.90
CA GLY A 153 1.28 -4.12 -16.25
C GLY A 153 2.27 -4.84 -15.32
N PRO A 154 3.52 -5.08 -15.79
CA PRO A 154 4.55 -5.80 -15.03
C PRO A 154 5.05 -5.02 -13.81
N ALA A 155 4.80 -3.72 -13.73
CA ALA A 155 5.23 -2.85 -12.64
C ALA A 155 4.49 -3.11 -11.32
N VAL A 156 3.37 -3.84 -11.35
CA VAL A 156 2.52 -4.05 -10.17
C VAL A 156 2.74 -5.42 -9.58
N SER A 157 3.07 -5.45 -8.30
CA SER A 157 3.24 -6.71 -7.56
C SER A 157 1.94 -7.53 -7.60
N ARG A 158 2.06 -8.86 -7.61
CA ARG A 158 0.88 -9.76 -7.55
C ARG A 158 0.03 -9.48 -6.31
N LYS A 159 0.66 -9.14 -5.18
CA LYS A 159 0.00 -8.80 -3.92
C LYS A 159 -0.88 -7.56 -4.07
N ASP A 160 -0.35 -6.46 -4.59
CA ASP A 160 -1.13 -5.21 -4.72
C ASP A 160 -2.26 -5.37 -5.74
N ARG A 161 -1.99 -6.07 -6.85
CA ARG A 161 -3.03 -6.44 -7.81
C ARG A 161 -4.19 -7.17 -7.14
N GLY A 162 -3.89 -8.14 -6.27
CA GLY A 162 -4.92 -8.88 -5.53
C GLY A 162 -5.75 -7.98 -4.61
N ILE A 163 -5.11 -7.06 -3.89
CA ILE A 163 -5.79 -6.11 -3.00
C ILE A 163 -6.72 -5.18 -3.80
N ILE A 164 -6.21 -4.62 -4.90
CA ILE A 164 -6.96 -3.68 -5.75
C ILE A 164 -8.12 -4.40 -6.45
N ALA A 165 -7.86 -5.57 -7.05
CA ALA A 165 -8.89 -6.38 -7.71
C ALA A 165 -10.00 -6.78 -6.72
N SER A 166 -9.66 -7.24 -5.51
CA SER A 166 -10.66 -7.61 -4.51
C SER A 166 -11.56 -6.45 -4.08
N LYS A 167 -11.05 -5.21 -4.04
CA LYS A 167 -11.88 -4.03 -3.78
C LYS A 167 -12.78 -3.71 -4.97
N LEU A 168 -12.26 -3.85 -6.18
CA LEU A 168 -13.03 -3.62 -7.41
C LEU A 168 -14.10 -4.69 -7.69
N ASP A 169 -13.99 -5.88 -7.10
CA ASP A 169 -15.02 -6.93 -7.17
C ASP A 169 -16.35 -6.52 -6.52
N GLU A 170 -16.34 -5.49 -5.67
CA GLU A 170 -17.56 -4.92 -5.13
C GLU A 170 -18.44 -4.24 -6.20
N ILE A 171 -17.82 -3.78 -7.29
CA ILE A 171 -18.50 -3.20 -8.45
C ILE A 171 -18.92 -4.38 -9.34
N LYS A 172 -20.22 -4.68 -9.35
CA LYS A 172 -20.79 -5.79 -10.13
C LYS A 172 -21.33 -5.30 -11.47
N ASP A 173 -21.13 -6.11 -12.50
CA ASP A 173 -21.68 -5.89 -13.84
C ASP A 173 -23.21 -6.05 -13.81
#